data_AF-A0A183EW68-F1
#
_entry.id   AF-A0A183EW68-F1
#
_cell.length_a   1.000
_cell.length_b   1.000
_cell.length_c   1.000
_cell.angle_alpha   90.00
_cell.angle_beta   90.00
_cell.angle_gamma   90.00
#
_symmetry.space_group_name_H-M   'P 1'
#
loop_
_entity.id
_entity.type
_entity.pdbx_description
1 polymer ?
#
loop_
_entity_poly.entity_id
_entity_poly.type
_entity_poly.pdbx_seq_one_letter_code
_entity_poly.pdbx_strand_id
1 'polypeptide(L)'
;MLDNSLYVNLQTTLILATLASHSQPLLAHYFFDQRMLLQPDVKDLFKVLEMLKVRIDTYASSLDGFEVSLERGIKFLRSRAERYEKVSLVKGAFGNSDVFISR
;
A
#
# COMPACT_ATOMS: atom_id res chain seq x y z
N MET A 1 7.90 10.72 18.97
CA MET A 1 7.34 9.62 18.14
C MET A 1 5.95 9.13 18.60
N LEU A 2 5.32 9.74 19.61
CA LEU A 2 3.98 9.36 20.11
C LEU A 2 2.91 10.45 19.88
N ASP A 3 3.19 11.48 19.07
CA ASP A 3 2.22 12.55 18.77
C ASP A 3 1.16 12.11 17.75
N ASN A 4 1.40 11.02 17.02
CA ASN A 4 0.43 10.48 16.08
C ASN A 4 -0.66 9.70 16.83
N SER A 5 -1.92 9.95 16.45
CA SER A 5 -3.04 9.18 16.98
C SER A 5 -2.88 7.68 16.69
N LEU A 6 -3.45 6.84 17.55
CA LEU A 6 -3.44 5.39 17.37
C LEU A 6 -3.97 4.98 15.98
N TYR A 7 -5.02 5.65 15.51
CA TYR A 7 -5.58 5.44 14.17
C TYR A 7 -4.54 5.66 13.07
N VAL A 8 -3.80 6.78 13.13
CA VAL A 8 -2.76 7.11 12.14
C VAL A 8 -1.62 6.08 12.19
N ASN A 9 -1.20 5.67 13.39
CA ASN A 9 -0.15 4.67 13.55
C ASN A 9 -0.56 3.31 12.98
N LEU A 10 -1.80 2.85 13.25
CA LEU A 10 -2.32 1.60 12.70
C LEU A 10 -2.45 1.66 11.18
N GLN A 11 -2.97 2.76 10.64
CA GLN A 11 -3.11 2.95 9.19
C GLN A 11 -1.74 2.96 8.50
N THR A 12 -0.77 3.66 9.09
CA THR A 12 0.61 3.68 8.57
C THR A 12 1.22 2.29 8.62
N THR A 13 1.04 1.56 9.72
CA THR A 13 1.53 0.18 9.88
C THR A 13 0.94 -0.73 8.82
N LEU A 14 -0.37 -0.62 8.54
CA LEU A 14 -1.02 -1.38 7.47
C LEU A 14 -0.44 -1.06 6.09
N ILE A 15 -0.20 0.23 5.80
CA ILE A 15 0.42 0.64 4.54
C ILE A 15 1.83 0.06 4.42
N LEU A 16 2.65 0.12 5.48
CA LEU A 16 4.00 -0.44 5.45
C LEU A 16 3.96 -1.97 5.31
N ALA A 17 3.06 -2.66 6.01
CA ALA A 17 2.88 -4.11 5.91
C ALA A 17 2.44 -4.54 4.50
N THR A 18 1.53 -3.78 3.87
CA THR A 18 1.12 -4.04 2.48
C THR A 18 2.22 -3.72 1.49
N LEU A 19 3.03 -2.68 1.71
CA LEU A 19 4.20 -2.41 0.87
C LEU A 19 5.25 -3.54 1.00
N ALA A 20 5.49 -4.01 2.22
CA ALA A 20 6.43 -5.10 2.49
C ALA A 20 5.98 -6.46 1.93
N SER A 21 4.67 -6.65 1.70
CA SER A 21 4.14 -7.86 1.07
C SER A 21 4.21 -7.86 -0.47
N HIS A 22 4.56 -6.73 -1.10
CA HIS A 22 4.82 -6.68 -2.54
C HIS A 22 6.20 -7.27 -2.86
N SER A 23 6.28 -8.16 -3.84
CA SER A 23 7.49 -8.87 -4.26
C SER A 23 8.51 -8.02 -5.04
N GLN A 24 8.52 -6.69 -4.85
CA GLN A 24 9.52 -5.83 -5.46
C GLN A 24 10.82 -5.93 -4.65
N PRO A 25 11.94 -6.38 -5.26
CA PRO A 25 13.19 -6.63 -4.54
C PRO A 25 13.73 -5.37 -3.85
N LEU A 26 13.48 -4.20 -4.44
CA LEU A 26 13.88 -2.91 -3.87
C LEU A 26 13.07 -2.55 -2.60
N LEU A 27 11.77 -2.84 -2.57
CA LEU A 27 10.94 -2.64 -1.36
C LEU A 27 11.40 -3.59 -0.25
N ALA A 28 11.62 -4.86 -0.57
CA ALA A 28 12.13 -5.83 0.39
C ALA A 28 13.48 -5.37 0.98
N HIS A 29 14.38 -4.82 0.17
CA HIS A 29 15.63 -4.24 0.67
C HIS A 29 15.39 -3.01 1.55
N TYR A 30 14.52 -2.06 1.18
CA TYR A 30 14.22 -0.91 2.04
C TYR A 30 13.64 -1.29 3.41
N PHE A 31 12.83 -2.34 3.48
CA PHE A 31 12.18 -2.76 4.73
C PHE A 31 13.03 -3.70 5.59
N PHE A 32 13.82 -4.58 4.98
CA PHE A 32 14.49 -5.69 5.67
C PHE A 32 16.02 -5.61 5.66
N ASP A 33 16.62 -4.75 4.82
CA ASP A 33 18.07 -4.62 4.71
C ASP A 33 18.55 -3.19 5.01
N GLN A 34 19.01 -2.97 6.25
CA GLN A 34 19.55 -1.68 6.69
C GLN A 34 20.87 -1.29 5.99
N ARG A 35 21.47 -2.18 5.18
CA ARG A 35 22.73 -1.91 4.47
C ARG A 35 22.56 -0.99 3.26
N MET A 36 21.33 -0.74 2.78
CA MET A 36 21.08 0.20 1.67
C MET A 36 21.46 1.66 2.00
N LEU A 37 21.52 2.04 3.28
CA LEU A 37 21.94 3.39 3.72
C LEU A 37 23.39 3.75 3.33
N LEU A 38 24.17 2.78 2.85
CA LEU A 38 25.59 2.92 2.54
C LEU A 38 25.88 3.07 1.03
N GLN A 39 24.89 2.93 0.14
CA GLN A 39 25.10 3.15 -1.30
C GLN A 39 24.80 4.61 -1.69
N PRO A 40 25.76 5.36 -2.25
CA PRO A 40 25.63 6.81 -2.47
C PRO A 40 24.59 7.21 -3.51
N ASP A 41 24.20 6.28 -4.39
CA ASP A 41 23.33 6.55 -5.54
C ASP A 41 21.86 6.14 -5.31
N VAL A 42 21.57 5.44 -4.20
CA VAL A 42 20.23 4.99 -3.85
C VAL A 42 19.63 5.93 -2.82
N LYS A 43 18.46 6.49 -3.13
CA LYS A 43 17.75 7.39 -2.21
C LYS A 43 17.12 6.57 -1.09
N ASP A 44 17.28 7.03 0.15
CA ASP A 44 16.54 6.46 1.28
C ASP A 44 15.02 6.50 1.03
N LEU A 45 14.30 5.50 1.54
CA LEU A 45 12.85 5.37 1.45
C LEU A 45 12.16 6.66 1.91
N PHE A 46 12.60 7.26 3.02
CA PHE A 46 12.04 8.53 3.50
C PHE A 46 12.17 9.65 2.48
N LYS A 47 13.33 9.73 1.80
CA LYS A 47 13.58 10.71 0.73
C LYS A 47 12.74 10.42 -0.51
N VAL A 48 12.53 9.15 -0.84
CA VAL A 48 11.62 8.74 -1.93
C VAL A 48 10.17 9.16 -1.61
N LEU A 49 9.71 8.94 -0.37
CA LEU A 49 8.38 9.34 0.08
C LEU A 49 8.21 10.87 0.11
N GLU A 50 9.22 11.60 0.54
CA GLU A 50 9.23 13.07 0.53
C GLU A 50 9.14 13.61 -0.91
N MET A 51 9.93 13.06 -1.84
CA MET A 51 9.83 13.40 -3.26
C MET A 51 8.47 13.05 -3.85
N LEU A 52 7.87 11.93 -3.46
CA LEU A 52 6.55 11.53 -3.91
C LEU A 52 5.49 12.51 -3.42
N LYS A 53 5.56 12.92 -2.14
CA LYS A 53 4.67 13.95 -1.58
C LYS A 53 4.74 15.23 -2.39
N VAL A 54 5.93 15.77 -2.64
CA VAL A 54 6.11 17.01 -3.42
C VAL A 54 5.48 16.89 -4.81
N ARG A 55 5.67 15.75 -5.49
CA ARG A 55 5.06 15.51 -6.81
C ARG A 55 3.54 15.47 -6.76
N ILE A 56 2.97 14.82 -5.74
CA ILE A 56 1.53 14.77 -5.53
C ILE A 56 0.99 16.17 -5.26
N ASP A 57 1.61 16.93 -4.36
CA ASP A 57 1.18 18.28 -3.99
C ASP A 57 1.23 19.23 -5.20
N THR A 58 2.30 19.12 -6.00
CA THR A 58 2.46 19.91 -7.23
C THR A 58 1.38 19.57 -8.26
N TYR A 59 1.13 18.28 -8.47
CA TYR A 59 0.12 17.80 -9.41
C TYR A 59 -1.29 18.19 -8.95
N ALA A 60 -1.59 18.02 -7.66
CA ALA A 60 -2.85 18.43 -7.05
C ALA A 60 -3.11 19.93 -7.25
N SER A 61 -2.08 20.76 -7.08
CA SER A 61 -2.18 22.22 -7.28
C SER A 61 -2.36 22.61 -8.75
N SER A 62 -1.97 21.74 -9.69
CA SER A 62 -2.09 22.00 -11.13
C SER A 62 -3.46 21.61 -11.72
N LEU A 63 -4.28 20.87 -10.97
CA LEU A 63 -5.56 20.34 -11.43
C LEU A 63 -6.74 21.11 -10.86
N ASP A 64 -7.53 21.71 -11.75
CA ASP A 64 -8.83 22.26 -11.37
C ASP A 64 -9.77 21.14 -10.90
N GLY A 65 -10.36 21.32 -9.72
CA GLY A 65 -11.28 20.34 -9.14
C GLY A 65 -10.61 19.03 -8.68
N PHE A 66 -9.32 19.08 -8.29
CA PHE A 66 -8.59 17.93 -7.75
C PHE A 66 -9.37 17.19 -6.66
N GLU A 67 -10.02 17.90 -5.73
CA GLU A 67 -10.83 17.31 -4.64
C GLU A 67 -11.94 16.38 -5.15
N VAL A 68 -12.61 16.75 -6.24
CA VAL A 68 -13.66 15.92 -6.85
C VAL A 68 -13.07 14.65 -7.46
N SER A 69 -11.91 14.78 -8.11
CA SER A 69 -11.18 13.64 -8.68
C SER A 69 -10.64 12.72 -7.59
N LEU A 70 -10.15 13.29 -6.49
CA LEU A 70 -9.67 12.57 -5.32
C LEU A 70 -10.81 11.78 -4.67
N GLU A 71 -11.97 12.40 -4.46
CA GLU A 71 -13.15 11.72 -3.89
C GLU A 71 -13.58 10.53 -4.76
N ARG A 72 -13.62 10.72 -6.08
CA ARG A 72 -13.92 9.63 -7.04
C ARG A 72 -12.87 8.53 -6.98
N GLY A 73 -11.58 8.89 -6.90
CA GLY A 73 -10.48 7.94 -6.75
C GLY A 73 -10.60 7.10 -5.47
N ILE A 74 -10.89 7.75 -4.34
CA ILE A 74 -11.11 7.08 -3.04
C ILE A 74 -12.27 6.09 -3.14
N LYS A 75 -13.41 6.52 -3.71
CA LYS A 75 -14.59 5.63 -3.92
C LYS A 75 -14.23 4.44 -4.80
N PHE A 76 -13.51 4.66 -5.89
CA PHE A 76 -13.07 3.60 -6.80
C PHE A 76 -12.15 2.59 -6.10
N LEU A 77 -11.15 3.06 -5.36
CA LEU A 77 -10.19 2.20 -4.65
C LEU A 77 -10.86 1.40 -3.53
N ARG A 78 -11.77 2.01 -2.77
CA ARG A 78 -12.57 1.30 -1.75
C ARG A 78 -13.43 0.21 -2.38
N SER A 79 -14.17 0.55 -3.44
CA SER A 79 -14.97 -0.44 -4.17
C SER A 79 -14.11 -1.56 -4.75
N ARG A 80 -12.88 -1.25 -5.20
CA ARG A 80 -11.93 -2.26 -5.68
C ARG A 80 -11.45 -3.17 -4.55
N ALA A 81 -11.13 -2.62 -3.38
CA ALA A 81 -10.73 -3.41 -2.21
C ALA A 81 -11.85 -4.38 -1.78
N GLU A 82 -13.09 -3.89 -1.69
CA GLU A 82 -14.27 -4.71 -1.38
C GLU A 82 -14.46 -5.87 -2.38
N ARG A 83 -14.19 -5.64 -3.68
CA ARG A 83 -14.23 -6.71 -4.69
C ARG A 83 -13.17 -7.78 -4.42
N TYR A 84 -11.96 -7.41 -4.04
CA TYR A 84 -10.91 -8.38 -3.73
C TYR A 84 -11.20 -9.18 -2.46
N GLU A 85 -11.77 -8.54 -1.44
CA GLU A 85 -12.22 -9.22 -0.23
C GLU A 85 -13.29 -10.27 -0.57
N LYS A 86 -14.31 -9.90 -1.34
CA LYS A 86 -15.34 -10.85 -1.82
C LYS A 86 -14.74 -11.99 -2.64
N VAL A 87 -13.80 -11.71 -3.54
CA VAL A 87 -13.10 -12.74 -4.32
C VAL A 87 -12.28 -13.68 -3.43
N SER A 88 -11.64 -13.15 -2.37
CA SER A 88 -10.90 -13.98 -1.41
C SER A 88 -11.82 -14.88 -0.57
N LEU A 89 -13.01 -14.38 -0.17
CA LEU A 89 -14.03 -15.17 0.52
C LEU A 89 -14.62 -16.26 -0.39
N VAL A 90 -14.89 -15.93 -1.65
CA VAL A 90 -15.37 -16.90 -2.65
C VAL A 90 -14.33 -17.97 -2.93
N LYS A 91 -13.05 -17.62 -3.11
CA LYS A 91 -11.97 -18.60 -3.27
C LYS A 91 -11.79 -19.48 -2.02
N GLY A 92 -11.94 -18.92 -0.82
CA GLY A 92 -11.93 -19.70 0.43
C GLY A 92 -13.12 -20.65 0.57
N ALA A 93 -14.29 -20.28 0.05
CA ALA A 93 -15.49 -21.12 0.06
C ALA A 93 -15.40 -22.30 -0.94
N PHE A 94 -14.82 -22.10 -2.12
CA PHE A 94 -14.65 -23.16 -3.13
C PHE A 94 -13.38 -24.02 -2.92
N GLY A 95 -12.37 -23.53 -2.19
CA GLY A 95 -11.13 -24.27 -1.92
C GLY A 95 -11.24 -25.37 -0.86
N ASN A 96 -12.37 -25.47 -0.15
CA ASN A 96 -12.60 -26.45 0.92
C ASN A 96 -13.52 -27.62 0.51
N SER A 97 -14.03 -27.63 -0.72
CA SER A 97 -14.95 -28.66 -1.21
C SER A 97 -14.28 -29.79 -2.00
N ASP A 98 -12.97 -29.72 -2.29
CA ASP A 98 -12.27 -30.71 -3.13
C ASP A 98 -11.48 -31.77 -2.34
N VAL A 99 -11.72 -31.94 -1.04
CA VAL A 99 -11.00 -32.93 -0.19
C VAL A 99 -11.87 -34.14 0.21
N PHE A 100 -13.05 -34.32 -0.40
CA PHE A 100 -13.92 -35.46 -0.08
C PHE A 100 -14.44 -36.21 -1.31
N ILE A 101 -13.57 -36.69 -2.20
CA ILE A 101 -13.84 -37.94 -2.94
C ILE A 101 -12.53 -38.73 -3.12
N SER A 102 -12.58 -40.01 -2.73
CA SER A 102 -11.61 -41.10 -2.96
C SER A 102 -10.41 -41.23 -2.01
N ARG A 103 -10.63 -41.97 -0.91
CA ARG A 103 -9.96 -43.26 -0.68
C ARG A 103 -10.72 -44.13 0.31
#